data_AF-A0A5Q3KRY7-F1
#
_entry.id   AF-A0A5Q3KRY7-F1
#
_cell.length_a   1.000
_cell.length_b   1.000
_cell.length_c   1.000
_cell.angle_alpha   90.00
_cell.angle_beta   90.00
_cell.angle_gamma   90.00
#
_symmetry.space_group_name_H-M   'P 1'
#
loop_
_entity.id
_entity.type
_entity.pdbx_description
1 polymer ?
#
loop_
_entity_poly.entity_id
_entity_poly.type
_entity_poly.pdbx_seq_one_letter_code
_entity_poly.pdbx_strand_id
1 'polypeptide(L)' 'MTNNDQKPNPDDRSDNVEKLQDMVQNTIENIEEAKESMEFATDEEKQRIQEKNARRNESIESFRSEIQDESAARENGYQS' A
#
# COMPACT_ATOMS: atom_id res chain seq x y z
N MET A 1 -19.66 8.98 -10.14
CA MET A 1 -18.48 9.54 -9.46
C MET A 1 -17.45 8.42 -9.40
N THR A 2 -16.36 8.59 -10.17
CA THR A 2 -15.06 7.91 -10.10
C THR A 2 -15.02 6.39 -9.88
N ASN A 3 -15.17 5.66 -10.99
CA ASN A 3 -14.53 4.34 -11.12
C ASN A 3 -13.06 4.62 -11.42
N ASN A 4 -12.21 4.59 -10.39
CA ASN A 4 -10.77 4.64 -10.58
C ASN A 4 -10.34 3.23 -11.01
N ASP A 5 -10.54 2.92 -12.28
CA ASP A 5 -9.95 1.75 -12.94
C ASP A 5 -8.44 1.98 -13.04
N GLN A 6 -7.73 1.87 -11.92
CA GLN A 6 -6.30 1.54 -11.92
C GLN A 6 -6.19 0.07 -12.29
N LYS A 7 -6.55 -0.26 -13.54
CA LYS A 7 -6.21 -1.55 -14.10
C LYS A 7 -4.70 -1.52 -14.35
N PRO A 8 -3.90 -2.38 -13.72
CA PRO A 8 -2.46 -2.39 -13.95
C PRO A 8 -2.21 -2.54 -15.44
N ASN A 9 -1.44 -1.61 -16.01
CA ASN A 9 -1.16 -1.62 -17.43
C ASN A 9 -0.22 -2.81 -17.68
N PRO A 10 -0.62 -3.85 -18.43
CA PRO A 10 0.12 -5.11 -18.52
C PRO A 10 1.43 -4.98 -19.29
N ASP A 11 1.63 -3.88 -20.02
CA ASP A 11 2.79 -3.62 -20.87
C ASP A 11 4.05 -3.23 -20.09
N ASP A 12 3.94 -2.80 -18.82
CA ASP A 12 5.10 -2.58 -17.94
C ASP A 12 4.82 -3.03 -16.51
N ARG A 13 4.84 -4.35 -16.31
CA ARG A 13 4.63 -4.94 -14.98
C ARG A 13 5.78 -4.64 -14.02
N SER A 14 6.95 -4.23 -14.53
CA SER A 14 8.07 -3.83 -13.67
C SER A 14 7.76 -2.50 -12.98
N ASP A 15 7.21 -1.54 -13.73
CA ASP A 15 6.75 -0.26 -13.18
C ASP A 15 5.64 -0.42 -12.13
N ASN A 16 4.75 -1.41 -12.28
CA ASN A 16 3.66 -1.64 -11.34
C ASN A 16 4.19 -2.15 -9.99
N VAL A 17 5.15 -3.09 -10.00
CA VAL A 17 5.79 -3.59 -8.78
C VAL A 17 6.52 -2.47 -8.02
N GLU A 18 7.30 -1.65 -8.72
CA GLU A 18 8.03 -0.53 -8.11
C GLU A 18 7.07 0.49 -7.47
N LYS A 19 6.00 0.88 -8.18
CA LYS A 19 4.97 1.78 -7.64
C LYS A 19 4.26 1.20 -6.41
N LEU A 20 3.95 -0.09 -6.42
CA LEU A 20 3.32 -0.74 -5.27
C LEU A 20 4.27 -0.78 -4.07
N GLN A 21 5.55 -1.06 -4.29
CA GLN A 21 6.58 -1.01 -3.24
C GLN A 21 6.71 0.40 -2.64
N ASP A 22 6.74 1.43 -3.48
CA ASP A 22 6.75 2.83 -3.04
C ASP A 22 5.50 3.18 -2.22
N MET A 23 4.31 2.75 -2.66
CA MET A 23 3.08 2.97 -1.90
C MET A 23 3.10 2.27 -0.55
N VAL A 24 3.65 1.05 -0.47
CA VAL A 24 3.84 0.34 0.81
C VAL A 24 4.77 1.12 1.72
N GLN A 25 5.95 1.53 1.25
CA GLN A 25 6.94 2.27 2.03
C GLN A 25 6.37 3.59 2.54
N ASN A 26 5.78 4.39 1.65
CA ASN A 26 5.11 5.65 2.02
C ASN A 26 4.00 5.42 3.06
N THR A 27 3.23 4.33 2.95
CA THR A 27 2.16 4.04 3.91
C THR A 27 2.71 3.65 5.28
N ILE A 28 3.83 2.92 5.33
CA ILE A 28 4.51 2.57 6.57
C ILE A 28 5.03 3.84 7.27
N GLU A 29 5.71 4.73 6.54
CA GLU A 29 6.19 6.01 7.07
C GLU A 29 5.03 6.85 7.62
N ASN A 30 3.92 6.93 6.89
CA ASN A 30 2.70 7.60 7.33
C ASN A 30 2.08 6.98 8.60
N ILE A 31 2.27 5.69 8.86
CA ILE A 31 1.83 5.03 10.10
C ILE A 31 2.77 5.42 11.25
N GLU A 32 4.08 5.43 11.01
CA GLU A 32 5.10 5.79 12.00
C GLU A 32 4.98 7.25 12.43
N GLU A 33 4.92 8.19 11.49
CA GLU A 33 4.69 9.62 11.75
C GLU A 33 3.39 9.84 12.52
N ALA A 34 2.32 9.11 12.16
CA ALA A 34 1.05 9.20 12.86
C ALA A 34 1.17 8.69 14.30
N LYS A 35 1.92 7.62 14.56
CA LYS A 35 2.19 7.12 15.93
C LYS A 35 2.98 8.13 16.75
N GLU A 36 3.97 8.80 16.17
CA GLU A 36 4.73 9.86 16.85
C GLU A 36 3.79 11.02 17.24
N SER A 37 2.91 11.44 16.32
CA SER A 37 1.95 12.51 16.61
C SER A 37 0.96 12.18 17.75
N MET A 38 0.74 10.88 18.04
CA MET A 38 -0.13 10.46 19.13
C MET A 38 0.38 10.90 20.51
N GLU A 39 1.67 11.18 20.68
CA GLU A 39 2.24 11.65 21.94
C GLU A 39 1.56 12.95 22.43
N PHE A 40 1.23 13.84 21.51
CA PHE A 40 0.65 15.15 21.80
C PHE A 40 -0.87 15.22 21.56
N ALA A 41 -1.47 14.11 21.13
CA ALA A 41 -2.87 14.05 20.74
C ALA A 41 -3.81 13.81 21.93
N THR A 42 -5.05 14.29 21.82
CA THR A 42 -6.14 13.95 22.73
C THR A 42 -6.55 12.48 22.58
N ASP A 43 -7.28 11.93 23.55
CA ASP A 43 -7.71 10.52 23.49
C ASP A 43 -8.62 10.21 22.29
N GLU A 44 -9.46 11.16 21.89
CA GLU A 44 -10.32 11.05 20.70
C GLU A 44 -9.48 11.04 19.40
N GLU A 45 -8.46 11.90 19.32
CA GLU A 45 -7.54 11.93 18.18
C GLU A 45 -6.71 10.66 18.09
N LYS A 46 -6.25 10.14 19.24
CA LYS A 46 -5.53 8.85 19.32
C LYS A 46 -6.37 7.70 18.76
N GLN A 47 -7.65 7.62 19.13
CA GLN A 47 -8.55 6.59 18.59
C GLN A 47 -8.70 6.72 17.07
N ARG A 48 -8.92 7.93 16.55
CA ARG A 48 -8.98 8.17 15.10
C ARG A 48 -7.70 7.77 14.37
N ILE A 49 -6.54 8.09 14.94
CA ILE A 49 -5.23 7.73 14.38
C ILE A 49 -5.08 6.21 14.36
N GLN A 50 -5.44 5.51 15.44
CA GLN A 50 -5.39 4.05 15.51
C GLN A 50 -6.29 3.38 14.46
N GLU A 51 -7.54 3.83 14.32
CA GLU A 51 -8.46 3.30 13.30
C GLU A 51 -7.94 3.54 11.88
N LYS A 52 -7.38 4.74 11.61
CA LYS A 52 -6.79 5.04 10.31
C LYS A 52 -5.57 4.17 10.03
N ASN A 53 -4.73 3.94 11.03
CA ASN A 53 -3.56 3.07 10.91
C ASN A 53 -3.96 1.59 10.74
N ALA A 54 -5.05 1.14 11.36
CA ALA A 54 -5.59 -0.20 11.14
C ALA A 54 -5.99 -0.41 9.67
N ARG A 55 -6.74 0.54 9.09
CA ARG A 55 -7.09 0.50 7.65
C ARG A 55 -5.87 0.56 6.73
N ARG A 56 -4.85 1.35 7.08
CA ARG A 56 -3.59 1.41 6.33
C ARG A 56 -2.85 0.06 6.33
N ASN A 57 -2.86 -0.67 7.45
CA ASN A 57 -2.29 -2.02 7.50
C ASN A 57 -3.03 -2.97 6.55
N GLU A 58 -4.37 -2.92 6.50
CA GLU A 58 -5.15 -3.72 5.53
C GLU A 58 -4.80 -3.38 4.08
N SER A 59 -4.59 -2.09 3.77
CA SER A 59 -4.12 -1.66 2.45
C SER A 59 -2.72 -2.18 2.13
N ILE A 60 -1.79 -2.16 3.08
CA ILE A 60 -0.44 -2.70 2.91
C ILE A 60 -0.49 -4.19 2.57
N GLU A 61 -1.31 -4.98 3.26
CA GLU A 61 -1.44 -6.41 2.98
C GLU A 61 -2.02 -6.65 1.57
N SER A 62 -2.96 -5.81 1.13
CA SER A 62 -3.48 -5.86 -0.24
C SER A 62 -2.40 -5.55 -1.28
N PHE A 63 -1.60 -4.50 -1.07
CA PHE A 63 -0.47 -4.15 -1.95
C PHE A 63 0.59 -5.24 -1.99
N ARG A 64 0.90 -5.87 -0.84
CA ARG A 64 1.86 -6.98 -0.77
C ARG A 64 1.39 -8.19 -1.58
N SER A 65 0.11 -8.51 -1.51
CA SER A 65 -0.48 -9.57 -2.35
C SER A 65 -0.33 -9.24 -3.83
N GLU A 66 -0.63 -8.00 -4.22
CA GLU A 66 -0.53 -7.56 -5.62
C GLU A 66 0.91 -7.57 -6.13
N ILE A 67 1.88 -7.14 -5.31
CA ILE A 67 3.32 -7.24 -5.63
C ILE A 67 3.73 -8.70 -5.89
N GLN A 68 3.24 -9.63 -5.07
CA GLN A 68 3.54 -11.05 -5.23
C GLN A 68 2.96 -11.60 -6.54
N ASP A 69 1.70 -11.26 -6.84
CA ASP A 69 1.02 -11.70 -8.07
C ASP A 69 1.71 -11.14 -9.32
N GLU A 70 2.07 -9.85 -9.33
CA GLU A 70 2.79 -9.21 -10.43
C GLU A 70 4.21 -9.78 -10.61
N SER A 71 4.92 -10.05 -9.51
CA SER A 71 6.24 -10.66 -9.54
C SER A 71 6.20 -12.09 -10.07
N ALA A 72 5.21 -12.88 -9.66
CA ALA A 72 5.00 -14.24 -10.16
C ALA A 72 4.59 -14.24 -11.64
N ALA A 73 3.78 -13.27 -12.07
CA ALA A 73 3.38 -13.12 -13.46
C ALA A 73 4.56 -12.72 -14.36
N ARG A 74 5.53 -11.96 -13.83
CA ARG A 74 6.82 -11.69 -14.50
C ARG A 74 7.63 -12.97 -14.70
N GLU A 75 7.82 -13.77 -13.65
CA GLU A 75 8.61 -15.02 -13.75
C GLU A 75 8.02 -16.00 -14.77
N ASN A 76 6.69 -16.18 -14.76
CA ASN A 76 6.00 -17.04 -15.71
C ASN A 76 5.99 -16.48 -17.15
N GLY A 77 6.00 -15.16 -17.33
CA GLY A 77 6.08 -14.51 -18.64
C GLY A 77 7.45 -14.67 -19.34
N TYR A 78 8.52 -14.98 -18.59
CA TYR A 78 9.86 -15.24 -19.12
C TYR A 78 10.08 -16.69 -19.60
N GLN A 79 9.12 -17.60 -19.41
CA GLN A 79 9.21 -19.00 -19.85
C GLN A 79 8.54 -19.30 -21.21
N SER A 80 8.13 -18.28 -21.98
CA SER A 80 7.55 -18.45 -23.34
C SER A 80 8.51 -18.05 -24.44
#